data_AF-A0A318JCS9-F1
#
_entry.id   AF-A0A318JCS9-F1
#
_cell.length_a   1.000
_cell.length_b   1.000
_cell.length_c   1.000
_cell.angle_alpha   90.00
_cell.angle_beta   90.00
_cell.angle_gamma   90.00
#
_symmetry.space_group_name_H-M   'P 1'
#
loop_
_entity.id
_entity.type
_entity.pdbx_description
1 polymer ?
#
loop_
_entity_poly.entity_id
_entity_poly.type
_entity_poly.pdbx_seq_one_letter_code
_entity_poly.pdbx_strand_id
1 'polypeptide(L)'
;MKTSLNLILITALFSTAPMVHAGKQDEQALMAGVQGFYGWVLKNGKQVSALQPAIKDIPGSKKFQLDTKNLKAFSGKFMASGYFAADFPAALERYYGKYQQQFQAYTDAEFAQMAQDGRGPLMDTEDMDIFFCAQEYEYKPSFIRKIKAKSIKLDGDKASVIVVSPYQWETEFKFVKVGQRWLINGYCVFQ
;
A
#
# COMPACT_ATOMS: atom_id res chain seq x y z
N MET A 1 -34.89 58.49 36.95
CA MET A 1 -34.41 58.09 35.61
C MET A 1 -33.08 57.39 35.79
N LYS A 2 -33.02 56.06 35.60
CA LYS A 2 -31.78 55.27 35.61
C LYS A 2 -31.80 54.41 34.35
N THR A 3 -30.93 54.72 33.41
CA THR A 3 -30.69 53.95 32.18
C THR A 3 -29.74 52.80 32.51
N SER A 4 -30.23 51.57 32.41
CA SER A 4 -29.41 50.36 32.48
C SER A 4 -28.92 49.99 31.08
N LEU A 5 -27.61 50.08 30.88
CA LEU A 5 -26.91 49.69 29.65
C LEU A 5 -26.65 48.17 29.71
N ASN A 6 -27.32 47.38 28.87
CA ASN A 6 -27.01 45.96 28.70
C ASN A 6 -25.82 45.81 27.74
N LEU A 7 -24.66 45.47 28.27
CA LEU A 7 -23.47 45.13 27.49
C LEU A 7 -23.50 43.61 27.21
N ILE A 8 -23.82 43.23 25.97
CA ILE A 8 -23.74 41.84 25.51
C ILE A 8 -22.27 41.56 25.19
N LEU A 9 -21.63 40.75 26.04
CA LEU A 9 -20.27 40.26 25.82
C LEU A 9 -20.31 39.06 24.86
N ILE A 10 -19.88 39.25 23.62
CA ILE A 10 -19.68 38.16 22.66
C ILE A 10 -18.30 37.55 22.95
N THR A 11 -18.28 36.42 23.66
CA THR A 11 -17.09 35.58 23.79
C THR A 11 -16.84 34.87 22.46
N ALA A 12 -15.87 35.35 21.70
CA ALA A 12 -15.31 34.63 20.57
C ALA A 12 -14.63 33.35 21.09
N LEU A 13 -15.33 32.21 20.97
CA LEU A 13 -14.76 30.88 21.12
C LEU A 13 -13.82 30.64 19.95
N PHE A 14 -12.55 30.98 20.12
CA PHE A 14 -11.49 30.40 19.31
C PHE A 14 -11.46 28.89 19.63
N SER A 15 -12.12 28.10 18.79
CA SER A 15 -11.97 26.65 18.76
C SER A 15 -10.52 26.33 18.39
N THR A 16 -9.64 26.26 19.39
CA THR A 16 -8.41 25.49 19.28
C THR A 16 -8.82 24.03 19.21
N ALA A 17 -9.13 23.55 18.00
CA ALA A 17 -9.18 22.12 17.75
C ALA A 17 -7.82 21.57 18.24
N PRO A 18 -7.80 20.66 19.23
CA PRO A 18 -6.55 20.02 19.58
C PRO A 18 -6.08 19.32 18.31
N MET A 19 -4.94 19.75 17.76
CA MET A 19 -4.18 18.89 16.88
C MET A 19 -3.90 17.65 17.71
N VAL A 20 -4.65 16.58 17.43
CA VAL A 20 -4.49 15.28 18.06
C VAL A 20 -3.07 14.84 17.74
N HIS A 21 -2.15 15.15 18.65
CA HIS A 21 -0.85 14.52 18.69
C HIS A 21 -1.18 13.03 18.74
N ALA A 22 -0.76 12.31 17.71
CA ALA A 22 -0.85 10.86 17.70
C ALA A 22 -0.39 10.35 19.06
N GLY A 23 -1.23 9.56 19.74
CA GLY A 23 -0.78 8.93 20.96
C GLY A 23 0.46 8.12 20.60
N LYS A 24 1.55 8.24 21.35
CA LYS A 24 2.78 7.44 21.14
C LYS A 24 2.47 5.94 20.93
N GLN A 25 1.36 5.47 21.50
CA GLN A 25 0.82 4.13 21.33
C GLN A 25 0.34 3.82 19.90
N ASP A 26 -0.37 4.73 19.22
CA ASP A 26 -0.83 4.51 17.84
C ASP A 26 0.37 4.48 16.88
N GLU A 27 1.35 5.38 17.03
CA GLU A 27 2.57 5.38 16.22
C GLU A 27 3.37 4.08 16.38
N GLN A 28 3.52 3.60 17.62
CA GLN A 28 4.16 2.32 17.92
C GLN A 28 3.40 1.14 17.30
N ALA A 29 2.06 1.14 17.39
CA ALA A 29 1.23 0.07 16.83
C ALA A 29 1.32 0.03 15.29
N LEU A 30 1.31 1.19 14.64
CA LEU A 30 1.48 1.30 13.18
C LEU A 30 2.83 0.77 12.73
N MET A 31 3.92 1.19 13.39
CA MET A 31 5.27 0.70 13.06
C MET A 31 5.46 -0.79 13.38
N ALA A 32 4.86 -1.29 14.46
CA ALA A 32 4.82 -2.72 14.76
C ALA A 32 4.07 -3.50 13.67
N GLY A 33 3.00 -2.93 13.10
CA GLY A 33 2.30 -3.48 11.94
C GLY A 33 3.20 -3.60 10.71
N VAL A 34 3.93 -2.54 10.36
CA VAL A 34 4.88 -2.56 9.22
C VAL A 34 5.99 -3.60 9.45
N GLN A 35 6.65 -3.56 10.60
CA GLN A 35 7.76 -4.47 10.91
C GLN A 35 7.29 -5.92 11.01
N GLY A 36 6.09 -6.14 11.56
CA GLY A 36 5.45 -7.46 11.65
C GLY A 36 5.15 -8.03 10.27
N PHE A 37 4.56 -7.22 9.38
CA PHE A 37 4.31 -7.61 7.98
C PHE A 37 5.61 -7.98 7.27
N TYR A 38 6.63 -7.12 7.31
CA TYR A 38 7.92 -7.45 6.69
C TYR A 38 8.58 -8.69 7.33
N GLY A 39 8.44 -8.89 8.63
CA GLY A 39 8.91 -10.09 9.31
C GLY A 39 8.21 -11.36 8.82
N TRP A 40 6.92 -11.26 8.50
CA TRP A 40 6.17 -12.34 7.84
C TRP A 40 6.63 -12.57 6.40
N VAL A 41 6.94 -11.51 5.65
CA VAL A 41 7.47 -11.59 4.27
C VAL A 41 8.80 -12.35 4.24
N LEU A 42 9.71 -12.15 5.20
CA LEU A 42 10.97 -12.92 5.23
C LEU A 42 10.76 -14.44 5.30
N LYS A 43 9.64 -14.87 5.88
CA LYS A 43 9.31 -16.30 6.04
C LYS A 43 8.51 -16.85 4.87
N ASN A 44 7.60 -16.05 4.31
CA ASN A 44 6.58 -16.52 3.36
C ASN A 44 6.71 -15.92 1.96
N GLY A 45 7.48 -14.85 1.79
CA GLY A 45 7.52 -14.01 0.59
C GLY A 45 7.75 -14.81 -0.68
N LYS A 46 8.73 -15.72 -0.70
CA LYS A 46 9.01 -16.58 -1.87
C LYS A 46 7.79 -17.39 -2.32
N GLN A 47 7.06 -18.00 -1.37
CA GLN A 47 5.86 -18.78 -1.68
C GLN A 47 4.72 -17.88 -2.17
N VAL A 48 4.61 -16.68 -1.63
CA VAL A 48 3.54 -15.73 -1.94
C VAL A 48 3.77 -15.07 -3.29
N SER A 49 5.00 -14.65 -3.61
CA SER A 49 5.37 -14.12 -4.93
C SER A 49 5.10 -15.10 -6.06
N ALA A 50 5.23 -16.41 -5.82
CA ALA A 50 4.90 -17.43 -6.82
C ALA A 50 3.41 -17.45 -7.22
N LEU A 51 2.54 -16.81 -6.42
CA LEU A 51 1.11 -16.67 -6.71
C LEU A 51 0.76 -15.33 -7.36
N GLN A 52 1.72 -14.40 -7.46
CA GLN A 52 1.48 -13.07 -8.03
C GLN A 52 0.97 -13.18 -9.47
N PRO A 53 -0.04 -12.39 -9.86
CA PRO A 53 -0.39 -12.23 -11.27
C PRO A 53 0.82 -11.82 -12.11
N ALA A 54 0.99 -12.49 -13.25
CA ALA A 54 2.17 -12.33 -14.09
C ALA A 54 1.77 -12.12 -15.55
N ILE A 55 2.58 -11.35 -16.27
CA ILE A 55 2.45 -11.18 -17.71
C ILE A 55 2.87 -12.48 -18.39
N LYS A 56 2.08 -12.96 -19.35
CA LYS A 56 2.32 -14.20 -20.08
C LYS A 56 2.10 -14.02 -21.55
N ASP A 57 2.88 -14.75 -22.33
CA ASP A 57 2.65 -14.92 -23.77
C ASP A 57 1.32 -15.64 -24.02
N ILE A 58 0.64 -15.23 -25.07
CA ILE A 58 -0.50 -15.96 -25.60
C ILE A 58 0.03 -16.97 -26.63
N PRO A 59 -0.14 -18.30 -26.42
CA PRO A 59 0.34 -19.31 -27.35
C PRO A 59 -0.15 -19.06 -28.78
N GLY A 60 0.78 -19.10 -29.75
CA GLY A 60 0.46 -18.85 -31.16
C GLY A 60 0.28 -17.37 -31.53
N SER A 61 0.63 -16.44 -30.64
CA SER A 61 0.50 -15.00 -30.85
C SER A 61 1.76 -14.25 -30.40
N LYS A 62 1.96 -13.03 -30.92
CA LYS A 62 2.94 -12.07 -30.41
C LYS A 62 2.39 -11.21 -29.25
N LYS A 63 1.17 -11.50 -28.81
CA LYS A 63 0.47 -10.75 -27.76
C LYS A 63 0.77 -11.31 -26.38
N PHE A 64 0.60 -10.45 -25.40
CA PHE A 64 0.71 -10.76 -23.99
C PHE A 64 -0.64 -10.62 -23.29
N GLN A 65 -0.78 -11.28 -22.15
CA GLN A 65 -1.92 -11.12 -21.24
C GLN A 65 -1.44 -11.10 -19.79
N LEU A 66 -2.21 -10.46 -18.92
CA LEU A 66 -2.00 -10.57 -17.47
C LEU A 66 -2.77 -11.79 -16.95
N ASP A 67 -2.06 -12.81 -16.46
CA ASP A 67 -2.66 -13.99 -15.85
C ASP A 67 -3.04 -13.71 -14.39
N THR A 68 -4.32 -13.41 -14.17
CA THR A 68 -4.89 -13.12 -12.85
C THR A 68 -5.49 -14.34 -12.14
N LYS A 69 -5.33 -15.56 -12.66
CA LYS A 69 -5.99 -16.77 -12.13
C LYS A 69 -5.72 -17.05 -10.65
N ASN A 70 -4.54 -16.65 -10.17
CA ASN A 70 -4.09 -16.85 -8.80
C ASN A 70 -4.39 -15.66 -7.88
N LEU A 71 -5.01 -14.58 -8.37
CA LEU A 71 -5.21 -13.34 -7.62
C LEU A 71 -5.92 -13.57 -6.28
N LYS A 72 -6.95 -14.42 -6.25
CA LYS A 72 -7.66 -14.78 -5.01
C LYS A 72 -6.77 -15.52 -4.02
N ALA A 73 -5.93 -16.44 -4.50
CA ALA A 73 -4.99 -17.16 -3.64
C ALA A 73 -3.87 -16.24 -3.13
N PHE A 74 -3.39 -15.34 -3.99
CA PHE A 74 -2.41 -14.31 -3.66
C PHE A 74 -2.94 -13.37 -2.57
N SER A 75 -4.10 -12.74 -2.79
CA SER A 75 -4.73 -11.86 -1.79
C SER A 75 -5.05 -12.60 -0.49
N GLY A 76 -5.47 -13.87 -0.57
CA GLY A 76 -5.68 -14.73 0.59
C GLY A 76 -4.42 -14.91 1.45
N LYS A 77 -3.21 -14.90 0.88
CA LYS A 77 -1.97 -14.97 1.67
C LYS A 77 -1.69 -13.69 2.45
N PHE A 78 -1.98 -12.52 1.88
CA PHE A 78 -1.92 -11.25 2.62
C PHE A 78 -2.89 -11.25 3.79
N MET A 79 -4.14 -11.68 3.56
CA MET A 79 -5.13 -11.77 4.62
C MET A 79 -4.72 -12.75 5.73
N ALA A 80 -4.17 -13.91 5.35
CA ALA A 80 -3.68 -14.91 6.30
C ALA A 80 -2.48 -14.43 7.15
N SER A 81 -1.79 -13.36 6.74
CA SER A 81 -0.72 -12.76 7.56
C SER A 81 -1.26 -12.08 8.83
N GLY A 82 -2.54 -11.71 8.84
CA GLY A 82 -3.19 -11.03 9.97
C GLY A 82 -2.90 -9.54 10.12
N TYR A 83 -2.15 -8.95 9.18
CA TYR A 83 -1.79 -7.52 9.17
C TYR A 83 -2.71 -6.65 8.31
N PHE A 84 -3.53 -7.26 7.45
CA PHE A 84 -4.32 -6.54 6.45
C PHE A 84 -5.79 -6.43 6.83
N ALA A 85 -6.39 -5.31 6.41
CA ALA A 85 -7.81 -5.04 6.54
C ALA A 85 -8.62 -5.82 5.50
N ALA A 86 -9.91 -6.05 5.78
CA ALA A 86 -10.78 -6.90 4.96
C ALA A 86 -11.01 -6.36 3.54
N ASP A 87 -10.77 -5.06 3.31
CA ASP A 87 -10.88 -4.37 2.03
C ASP A 87 -9.61 -4.42 1.18
N PHE A 88 -8.46 -4.87 1.74
CA PHE A 88 -7.20 -4.95 1.01
C PHE A 88 -7.24 -5.83 -0.26
N PRO A 89 -7.96 -6.98 -0.30
CA PRO A 89 -8.10 -7.75 -1.54
C PRO A 89 -8.68 -6.93 -2.70
N ALA A 90 -9.59 -5.99 -2.42
CA ALA A 90 -10.13 -5.10 -3.44
C ALA A 90 -9.08 -4.10 -3.97
N ALA A 91 -8.10 -3.70 -3.16
CA ALA A 91 -6.97 -2.87 -3.62
C ALA A 91 -6.09 -3.63 -4.62
N LEU A 92 -5.82 -4.92 -4.34
CA LEU A 92 -5.11 -5.80 -5.28
C LEU A 92 -5.92 -5.98 -6.59
N GLU A 93 -7.22 -6.21 -6.49
CA GLU A 93 -8.11 -6.34 -7.66
C GLU A 93 -8.14 -5.08 -8.51
N ARG A 94 -8.20 -3.88 -7.90
CA ARG A 94 -8.10 -2.60 -8.62
C ARG A 94 -6.77 -2.47 -9.35
N TYR A 95 -5.66 -2.74 -8.67
CA TYR A 95 -4.33 -2.64 -9.26
C TYR A 95 -4.18 -3.55 -10.49
N TYR A 96 -4.41 -4.85 -10.35
CA TYR A 96 -4.27 -5.79 -11.47
C TYR A 96 -5.36 -5.61 -12.52
N GLY A 97 -6.58 -5.25 -12.13
CA GLY A 97 -7.69 -4.99 -13.03
C GLY A 97 -7.42 -3.84 -14.01
N LYS A 98 -6.77 -2.77 -13.55
CA LYS A 98 -6.31 -1.66 -14.41
C LYS A 98 -5.40 -2.16 -15.54
N TYR A 99 -4.38 -2.96 -15.20
CA TYR A 99 -3.45 -3.48 -16.21
C TYR A 99 -4.09 -4.53 -17.11
N GLN A 100 -4.99 -5.35 -16.58
CA GLN A 100 -5.75 -6.29 -17.41
C GLN A 100 -6.56 -5.56 -18.49
N GLN A 101 -7.25 -4.47 -18.13
CA GLN A 101 -7.99 -3.64 -19.09
C GLN A 101 -7.05 -2.95 -20.08
N GLN A 102 -5.94 -2.37 -19.59
CA GLN A 102 -4.93 -1.74 -20.44
C GLN A 102 -4.37 -2.71 -21.47
N PHE A 103 -4.03 -3.94 -21.06
CA PHE A 103 -3.42 -4.93 -21.96
C PHE A 103 -4.43 -5.48 -22.98
N GLN A 104 -5.70 -5.57 -22.61
CA GLN A 104 -6.78 -5.95 -23.52
C GLN A 104 -7.10 -4.85 -24.55
N ALA A 105 -6.82 -3.58 -24.22
CA ALA A 105 -7.05 -2.46 -25.11
C ALA A 105 -5.95 -2.26 -26.17
N TYR A 106 -4.79 -2.92 -26.02
CA TYR A 106 -3.71 -2.82 -27.00
C TYR A 106 -4.12 -3.39 -28.36
N THR A 107 -3.82 -2.63 -29.39
CA THR A 107 -3.96 -2.99 -30.79
C THR A 107 -2.80 -3.86 -31.26
N ASP A 108 -3.00 -4.57 -32.37
CA ASP A 108 -1.94 -5.37 -33.01
C ASP A 108 -0.72 -4.53 -33.41
N ALA A 109 -0.95 -3.28 -33.80
CA ALA A 109 0.11 -2.33 -34.14
C ALA A 109 0.95 -1.97 -32.91
N GLU A 110 0.32 -1.76 -31.75
CA GLU A 110 1.04 -1.49 -30.49
C GLU A 110 1.85 -2.70 -30.04
N PHE A 111 1.32 -3.91 -30.13
CA PHE A 111 2.09 -5.12 -29.85
C PHE A 111 3.25 -5.31 -30.84
N ALA A 112 3.06 -5.01 -32.12
CA ALA A 112 4.12 -5.07 -33.10
C ALA A 112 5.24 -4.05 -32.80
N GLN A 113 4.87 -2.83 -32.39
CA GLN A 113 5.84 -1.81 -31.99
C GLN A 113 6.60 -2.22 -30.73
N MET A 114 5.91 -2.70 -29.69
CA MET A 114 6.56 -3.21 -28.48
C MET A 114 7.56 -4.33 -28.80
N ALA A 115 7.20 -5.27 -29.68
CA ALA A 115 8.10 -6.32 -30.13
C ALA A 115 9.31 -5.79 -30.93
N GLN A 116 9.15 -4.76 -31.76
CA GLN A 116 10.27 -4.10 -32.46
C GLN A 116 11.21 -3.38 -31.49
N ASP A 117 10.66 -2.78 -30.44
CA ASP A 117 11.42 -2.12 -29.37
C ASP A 117 12.10 -3.13 -28.43
N GLY A 118 11.82 -4.43 -28.58
CA GLY A 118 12.35 -5.48 -27.70
C GLY A 118 11.77 -5.46 -26.28
N ARG A 119 10.54 -4.94 -26.11
CA ARG A 119 9.88 -4.81 -24.80
C ARG A 119 8.50 -5.46 -24.76
N GLY A 120 8.05 -5.80 -23.55
CA GLY A 120 6.67 -6.21 -23.27
C GLY A 120 5.83 -5.04 -22.72
N PRO A 121 4.53 -5.29 -22.47
CA PRO A 121 3.75 -4.37 -21.66
C PRO A 121 4.29 -4.35 -20.23
N LEU A 122 4.30 -3.17 -19.60
CA LEU A 122 4.91 -2.97 -18.28
C LEU A 122 3.88 -2.77 -17.17
N MET A 123 4.22 -3.20 -15.96
CA MET A 123 3.51 -2.88 -14.71
C MET A 123 4.43 -2.17 -13.72
N ASP A 124 3.87 -1.39 -12.79
CA ASP A 124 4.66 -0.67 -11.78
C ASP A 124 5.52 -1.61 -10.90
N THR A 125 5.12 -2.89 -10.80
CA THR A 125 5.80 -3.92 -10.00
C THR A 125 6.80 -4.79 -10.75
N GLU A 126 7.03 -4.58 -12.05
CA GLU A 126 7.83 -5.52 -12.86
C GLU A 126 9.31 -5.55 -12.46
N ASP A 127 9.89 -4.39 -12.14
CA ASP A 127 11.29 -4.25 -11.74
C ASP A 127 11.44 -4.02 -10.22
N MET A 128 10.49 -4.50 -9.42
CA MET A 128 10.39 -4.14 -8.01
C MET A 128 9.97 -5.34 -7.16
N ASP A 129 10.63 -5.55 -6.01
CA ASP A 129 10.13 -6.44 -4.96
C ASP A 129 8.76 -5.95 -4.52
N ILE A 130 7.73 -6.76 -4.75
CA ILE A 130 6.33 -6.41 -4.50
C ILE A 130 6.00 -6.16 -3.03
N PHE A 131 6.84 -6.59 -2.10
CA PHE A 131 6.60 -6.41 -0.68
C PHE A 131 7.28 -5.17 -0.16
N PHE A 132 8.58 -5.02 -0.44
CA PHE A 132 9.39 -3.89 0.03
C PHE A 132 9.32 -2.67 -0.88
N CYS A 133 8.76 -2.83 -2.07
CA CYS A 133 8.63 -1.81 -3.11
C CYS A 133 9.97 -1.20 -3.50
N ALA A 134 10.82 -2.13 -3.92
CA ALA A 134 12.24 -2.00 -3.85
C ALA A 134 12.92 -2.88 -4.92
N GLN A 135 13.76 -2.33 -5.80
CA GLN A 135 14.59 -3.06 -6.78
C GLN A 135 15.78 -3.86 -6.17
N GLU A 136 16.08 -3.70 -4.88
CA GLU A 136 17.27 -4.23 -4.21
C GLU A 136 17.00 -5.61 -3.61
N TYR A 137 18.08 -6.36 -3.37
CA TYR A 137 18.05 -7.73 -2.91
C TYR A 137 18.50 -7.88 -1.46
N GLU A 138 18.02 -8.96 -0.85
CA GLU A 138 18.45 -9.49 0.46
C GLU A 138 17.95 -8.72 1.70
N TYR A 139 16.68 -8.94 2.03
CA TYR A 139 16.08 -8.47 3.27
C TYR A 139 16.40 -9.43 4.43
N LYS A 140 17.00 -8.90 5.50
CA LYS A 140 17.31 -9.64 6.74
C LYS A 140 16.48 -9.12 7.92
N PRO A 141 16.33 -9.89 9.00
CA PRO A 141 15.66 -9.37 10.21
C PRO A 141 16.30 -8.09 10.75
N SER A 142 17.62 -7.93 10.63
CA SER A 142 18.34 -6.71 10.99
C SER A 142 18.03 -5.52 10.08
N PHE A 143 17.71 -5.76 8.81
CA PHE A 143 17.27 -4.73 7.87
C PHE A 143 15.92 -4.15 8.30
N ILE A 144 14.95 -5.03 8.59
CA ILE A 144 13.60 -4.63 9.00
C ILE A 144 13.61 -3.80 10.29
N ARG A 145 14.42 -4.20 11.28
CA ARG A 145 14.55 -3.45 12.54
C ARG A 145 15.09 -2.03 12.37
N LYS A 146 15.79 -1.76 11.26
CA LYS A 146 16.35 -0.44 10.95
C LYS A 146 15.41 0.43 10.11
N ILE A 147 14.26 -0.09 9.68
CA ILE A 147 13.22 0.70 9.00
C ILE A 147 12.62 1.70 10.00
N LYS A 148 12.50 2.96 9.57
CA LYS A 148 12.02 4.07 10.41
C LYS A 148 10.81 4.73 9.78
N ALA A 149 9.91 5.27 10.59
CA ALA A 149 8.92 6.22 10.08
C ALA A 149 9.63 7.53 9.70
N LYS A 150 9.42 7.99 8.47
CA LYS A 150 9.72 9.37 8.04
C LYS A 150 8.58 10.31 8.38
N SER A 151 7.34 9.85 8.19
CA SER A 151 6.15 10.60 8.61
C SER A 151 5.01 9.66 8.99
N ILE A 152 4.21 10.09 9.96
CA ILE A 152 2.97 9.45 10.37
C ILE A 152 1.89 10.53 10.35
N LYS A 153 0.79 10.27 9.64
CA LYS A 153 -0.40 11.12 9.62
C LYS A 153 -1.56 10.32 10.15
N LEU A 154 -2.21 10.79 11.21
CA LEU A 154 -3.45 10.21 11.72
C LEU A 154 -4.64 11.07 11.32
N ASP A 155 -5.74 10.40 10.99
CA ASP A 155 -7.03 11.01 10.67
C ASP A 155 -8.15 10.11 11.22
N GLY A 156 -8.45 10.26 12.52
CA GLY A 156 -9.42 9.43 13.23
C GLY A 156 -9.06 7.94 13.16
N ASP A 157 -9.88 7.16 12.47
CA ASP A 157 -9.70 5.72 12.26
C ASP A 157 -8.85 5.39 11.02
N LYS A 158 -8.16 6.38 10.43
CA LYS A 158 -7.24 6.19 9.31
C LYS A 158 -5.86 6.69 9.65
N ALA A 159 -4.85 6.09 9.04
CA ALA A 159 -3.48 6.57 9.14
C ALA A 159 -2.70 6.38 7.84
N SER A 160 -1.70 7.22 7.62
CA SER A 160 -0.71 7.11 6.56
C SER A 160 0.68 7.12 7.17
N VAL A 161 1.49 6.12 6.86
CA VAL A 161 2.87 6.00 7.35
C VAL A 161 3.80 5.91 6.16
N ILE A 162 4.71 6.87 6.05
CA ILE A 162 5.84 6.76 5.12
C ILE A 162 7.00 6.19 5.92
N VAL A 163 7.45 4.99 5.56
CA VAL A 163 8.64 4.38 6.13
C VAL A 163 9.83 4.53 5.19
N VAL A 164 11.02 4.65 5.78
CA VAL A 164 12.30 4.70 5.06
C VAL A 164 13.10 3.45 5.42
N SER A 165 13.50 2.71 4.39
CA SER A 165 14.40 1.56 4.52
C SER A 165 15.85 2.01 4.78
N PRO A 166 16.73 1.11 5.26
CA PRO A 166 18.17 1.39 5.33
C PRO A 166 18.78 1.88 4.01
N TYR A 167 18.22 1.46 2.87
CA TYR A 167 18.63 1.89 1.52
C TYR A 167 17.98 3.21 1.08
N GLN A 168 17.38 3.96 2.01
CA GLN A 168 16.71 5.24 1.76
C GLN A 168 15.45 5.15 0.89
N TRP A 169 14.88 3.95 0.74
CA TRP A 169 13.64 3.79 -0.02
C TRP A 169 12.42 4.06 0.81
N GLU A 170 11.52 4.84 0.22
CA GLU A 170 10.29 5.28 0.84
C GLU A 170 9.12 4.40 0.40
N THR A 171 8.43 3.83 1.38
CA THR A 171 7.22 3.06 1.15
C THR A 171 6.09 3.67 1.96
N GLU A 172 5.00 4.02 1.28
CA GLU A 172 3.79 4.45 1.96
C GLU A 172 2.91 3.26 2.33
N PHE A 173 2.46 3.24 3.58
CA PHE A 173 1.45 2.34 4.11
C PHE A 173 0.21 3.16 4.50
N LYS A 174 -0.96 2.70 4.06
CA LYS A 174 -2.27 3.17 4.52
C LYS A 174 -2.81 2.17 5.53
N PHE A 175 -3.37 2.71 6.61
CA PHE A 175 -3.98 1.92 7.66
C PHE A 175 -5.40 2.38 7.94
N VAL A 176 -6.21 1.42 8.40
CA VAL A 176 -7.51 1.66 9.00
C VAL A 176 -7.57 1.01 10.39
N LYS A 177 -8.24 1.66 11.33
CA LYS A 177 -8.48 1.17 12.67
C LYS A 177 -9.74 0.33 12.69
N VAL A 178 -9.62 -0.94 13.09
CA VAL A 178 -10.74 -1.87 13.27
C VAL A 178 -10.78 -2.29 14.74
N GLY A 179 -11.73 -1.74 15.48
CA GLY A 179 -11.74 -1.85 16.93
C GLY A 179 -10.49 -1.20 17.54
N GLN A 180 -9.65 -1.99 18.20
CA GLN A 180 -8.40 -1.52 18.83
C GLN A 180 -7.15 -1.79 17.99
N ARG A 181 -7.29 -2.31 16.75
CA ARG A 181 -6.18 -2.74 15.91
C ARG A 181 -6.05 -1.85 14.67
N TRP A 182 -4.83 -1.40 14.39
CA TRP A 182 -4.47 -0.84 13.10
C TRP A 182 -4.15 -1.96 12.11
N LEU A 183 -4.80 -1.93 10.94
CA LEU A 183 -4.63 -2.91 9.88
C LEU A 183 -4.27 -2.18 8.58
N ILE A 184 -3.36 -2.77 7.80
CA ILE A 184 -2.93 -2.25 6.51
C ILE A 184 -4.08 -2.39 5.52
N ASN A 185 -4.58 -1.30 4.97
CA ASN A 185 -5.59 -1.30 3.91
C ASN A 185 -5.04 -0.85 2.55
N GLY A 186 -3.78 -0.43 2.51
CA GLY A 186 -3.04 -0.21 1.28
C GLY A 186 -1.54 -0.10 1.56
N TYR A 187 -0.71 -0.47 0.60
CA TYR A 187 0.72 -0.16 0.66
C TYR A 187 1.30 -0.04 -0.74
N CYS A 188 2.26 0.87 -0.91
CA CYS A 188 2.96 1.04 -2.17
C CYS A 188 1.99 1.28 -3.35
N VAL A 189 1.96 0.39 -4.35
CA VAL A 189 1.08 0.48 -5.52
C VAL A 189 -0.31 -0.12 -5.28
N PHE A 190 -0.49 -0.86 -4.18
CA PHE A 190 -1.75 -1.51 -3.82
C PHE A 190 -2.57 -0.60 -2.90
N GLN A 191 -3.32 0.35 -3.48
CA GLN A 191 -4.13 1.35 -2.74
C GLN A 191 -5.61 1.37 -3.18
#